data_AF-Q89MC6-F1
#
_entry.id   AF-Q89MC6-F1
#
_cell.length_a   1.000
_cell.length_b   1.000
_cell.length_c   1.000
_cell.angle_alpha   90.00
_cell.angle_beta   90.00
_cell.angle_gamma   90.00
#
_symmetry.space_group_name_H-M   'P 1'
#
loop_
_entity.id
_entity.type
_entity.pdbx_description
1 polymer ?
#
loop_
_entity_poly.entity_id
_entity_poly.type
_entity_poly.pdbx_seq_one_letter_code
_entity_poly.pdbx_strand_id
1 'polypeptide(L)'
;MNPRSVVPSILEKLEPHLERLELAWSAQPKADRAPTLPLTPEGKVNVRQLVRDLGLRETLEQHFFRKPELAGPVNALAHVQGVKPIGSRLLDDVADAGVRKRLGRDADTISELRKALAEREALVVSLRDENARLKARLELIEETGLVFRAPA
;
A
#
# COMPACT_ATOMS: atom_id res chain seq x y z
N MET A 1 -11.46 -5.26 -40.91
CA MET A 1 -12.55 -5.55 -39.95
C MET A 1 -11.91 -5.91 -38.62
N ASN A 2 -11.82 -4.97 -37.68
CA ASN A 2 -11.22 -5.25 -36.37
C ASN A 2 -12.11 -6.23 -35.59
N PRO A 3 -11.54 -7.19 -34.85
CA PRO A 3 -12.30 -8.14 -34.05
C PRO A 3 -13.23 -7.33 -33.14
N ARG A 4 -14.55 -7.52 -33.32
CA ARG A 4 -15.64 -6.74 -32.73
C ARG A 4 -15.34 -6.46 -31.26
N SER A 5 -14.92 -5.24 -30.94
CA SER A 5 -14.75 -4.83 -29.54
C SER A 5 -16.11 -5.01 -28.87
N VAL A 6 -16.17 -5.81 -27.82
CA VAL A 6 -17.42 -6.09 -27.09
C VAL A 6 -17.81 -4.89 -26.20
N VAL A 7 -16.89 -3.91 -26.03
CA VAL A 7 -17.07 -2.75 -25.15
C VAL A 7 -18.24 -1.87 -25.57
N PRO A 8 -18.35 -1.40 -26.83
CA PRO A 8 -19.45 -0.52 -27.23
C PRO A 8 -20.81 -1.19 -27.04
N SER A 9 -20.94 -2.48 -27.38
CA SER A 9 -22.19 -3.23 -27.18
C SER A 9 -22.57 -3.44 -25.71
N ILE A 10 -21.59 -3.44 -24.80
CA ILE A 10 -21.87 -3.49 -23.36
C ILE A 10 -22.28 -2.09 -22.88
N LEU A 11 -21.56 -1.04 -23.30
CA LEU A 11 -21.85 0.34 -22.92
C LEU A 11 -23.27 0.76 -23.31
N GLU A 12 -23.72 0.42 -24.52
CA GLU A 12 -25.10 0.67 -24.99
C GLU A 12 -26.19 0.15 -24.03
N LYS A 13 -25.91 -0.93 -23.29
CA LYS A 13 -26.83 -1.46 -22.27
C LYS A 13 -26.54 -0.94 -20.87
N LEU A 14 -25.25 -0.71 -20.57
CA LEU A 14 -24.77 -0.32 -19.26
C LEU A 14 -25.22 1.10 -18.91
N GLU A 15 -25.01 2.05 -19.80
CA GLU A 15 -25.32 3.47 -19.58
C GLU A 15 -26.80 3.69 -19.19
N PRO A 16 -27.80 3.25 -19.98
CA PRO A 16 -29.21 3.45 -19.60
C PRO A 16 -29.60 2.67 -18.33
N HIS A 17 -28.87 1.59 -18.01
CA HIS A 17 -29.09 0.87 -16.76
C HIS A 17 -28.56 1.64 -15.56
N LEU A 18 -27.37 2.20 -15.64
CA LEU A 18 -26.77 3.01 -14.58
C LEU A 18 -27.56 4.29 -14.33
N GLU A 19 -28.03 4.97 -15.38
CA GLU A 19 -28.91 6.14 -15.26
C GLU A 19 -30.17 5.82 -14.48
N ARG A 20 -30.79 4.67 -14.74
CA ARG A 20 -31.98 4.22 -14.00
C ARG A 20 -31.67 3.98 -12.52
N LEU A 21 -30.53 3.37 -12.23
CA LEU A 21 -30.10 3.10 -10.85
C LEU A 21 -29.77 4.40 -10.10
N GLU A 22 -29.14 5.36 -10.78
CA GLU A 22 -28.85 6.68 -10.23
C GLU A 22 -30.11 7.48 -9.97
N LEU A 23 -31.07 7.45 -10.90
CA LEU A 23 -32.38 8.09 -10.71
C LEU A 23 -33.13 7.47 -9.52
N ALA A 24 -33.14 6.14 -9.41
CA ALA A 24 -33.75 5.43 -8.29
C ALA A 24 -33.06 5.76 -6.96
N TRP A 25 -31.75 5.95 -6.94
CA TRP A 25 -31.00 6.31 -5.74
C TRP A 25 -31.25 7.77 -5.33
N SER A 26 -31.25 8.68 -6.30
CA SER A 26 -31.47 10.11 -6.06
C SER A 26 -32.90 10.42 -5.60
N ALA A 27 -33.88 9.64 -6.07
CA ALA A 27 -35.28 9.72 -5.66
C ALA A 27 -35.53 9.26 -4.21
N GLN A 28 -34.60 8.51 -3.60
CA GLN A 28 -34.74 8.09 -2.20
C GLN A 28 -34.57 9.28 -1.23
N PRO A 29 -35.34 9.31 -0.13
CA PRO A 29 -35.14 10.27 0.96
C PRO A 29 -33.72 10.22 1.49
N LYS A 30 -33.10 11.39 1.72
CA LYS A 30 -31.69 11.49 2.17
C LYS A 30 -31.38 10.70 3.45
N ALA A 31 -32.37 10.57 4.35
CA ALA A 31 -32.20 9.88 5.63
C ALA A 31 -32.04 8.34 5.47
N ASP A 32 -32.64 7.75 4.43
CA ASP A 32 -32.76 6.30 4.27
C ASP A 32 -32.18 5.82 2.92
N ARG A 33 -31.16 6.52 2.40
CA ARG A 33 -30.55 6.14 1.11
C ARG A 33 -29.86 4.78 1.21
N ALA A 34 -30.41 3.82 0.50
CA ALA A 34 -29.81 2.50 0.27
C ALA A 34 -29.16 2.45 -1.12
N PRO A 35 -28.00 1.81 -1.26
CA PRO A 35 -27.38 1.60 -2.56
C PRO A 35 -28.33 0.86 -3.52
N THR A 36 -28.46 1.37 -4.75
CA THR A 36 -29.24 0.72 -5.81
C THR A 36 -28.38 -0.22 -6.66
N LEU A 37 -27.06 -0.07 -6.60
CA LEU A 37 -26.13 -1.01 -7.21
C LEU A 37 -26.21 -2.38 -6.52
N PRO A 38 -26.12 -3.49 -7.28
CA PRO A 38 -26.09 -4.81 -6.68
C PRO A 38 -24.78 -4.99 -5.90
N LEU A 39 -24.90 -5.43 -4.64
CA LEU A 39 -23.77 -5.61 -3.74
C LEU A 39 -23.52 -7.09 -3.45
N THR A 40 -22.27 -7.39 -3.13
CA THR A 40 -21.89 -8.66 -2.51
C THR A 40 -22.07 -8.56 -0.98
N PRO A 41 -22.07 -9.69 -0.24
CA PRO A 41 -22.10 -9.66 1.23
C PRO A 41 -20.97 -8.83 1.87
N GLU A 42 -19.87 -8.60 1.14
CA GLU A 42 -18.73 -7.79 1.57
C GLU A 42 -18.90 -6.28 1.31
N GLY A 43 -20.06 -5.83 0.78
CA GLY A 43 -20.36 -4.42 0.53
C GLY A 43 -19.67 -3.81 -0.70
N LYS A 44 -19.09 -4.64 -1.58
CA LYS A 44 -18.57 -4.22 -2.90
C LYS A 44 -19.58 -4.50 -4.01
N VAL A 45 -19.43 -3.79 -5.13
CA VAL A 45 -20.22 -4.01 -6.35
C VAL A 45 -20.14 -5.47 -6.80
N ASN A 46 -21.31 -6.08 -6.99
CA ASN A 46 -21.48 -7.44 -7.50
C ASN A 46 -21.60 -7.42 -9.02
N VAL A 47 -20.45 -7.51 -9.69
CA VAL A 47 -20.36 -7.50 -11.16
C VAL A 47 -21.17 -8.63 -11.79
N ARG A 48 -21.20 -9.82 -11.18
CA ARG A 48 -21.94 -10.95 -11.73
C ARG A 48 -23.45 -10.67 -11.77
N GLN A 49 -23.99 -10.10 -10.70
CA GLN A 49 -25.39 -9.72 -10.65
C GLN A 49 -25.67 -8.56 -11.62
N LEU A 50 -24.80 -7.55 -11.69
CA LEU A 50 -24.92 -6.45 -12.65
C LEU A 50 -24.98 -6.96 -14.11
N VAL A 51 -24.12 -7.91 -14.48
CA VAL A 51 -24.12 -8.52 -15.82
C VAL A 51 -25.42 -9.28 -16.10
N ARG A 52 -25.98 -9.96 -15.10
CA ARG A 52 -27.29 -10.62 -15.21
C ARG A 52 -28.42 -9.60 -15.40
N ASP A 53 -28.40 -8.50 -14.64
CA ASP A 53 -29.41 -7.44 -14.72
C ASP A 53 -29.38 -6.70 -16.07
N LEU A 54 -28.23 -6.71 -16.75
CA LEU A 54 -28.05 -6.20 -18.12
C LEU A 54 -28.48 -7.22 -19.20
N GLY A 55 -28.88 -8.43 -18.83
CA GLY A 55 -29.20 -9.52 -19.75
C GLY A 55 -27.99 -9.94 -20.61
N LEU A 56 -26.78 -9.82 -20.05
CA LEU A 56 -25.53 -10.17 -20.70
C LEU A 56 -25.08 -11.57 -20.28
N ARG A 57 -24.24 -12.22 -21.10
CA ARG A 57 -23.63 -13.50 -20.75
C ARG A 57 -22.65 -13.30 -19.60
N GLU A 58 -22.67 -14.20 -18.61
CA GLU A 58 -21.79 -14.13 -17.43
C GLU A 58 -20.30 -14.07 -17.79
N THR A 59 -19.90 -14.71 -18.90
CA THR A 59 -18.52 -14.67 -19.40
C THR A 59 -18.01 -13.26 -19.73
N LEU A 60 -18.91 -12.27 -19.84
CA LEU A 60 -18.55 -10.87 -20.07
C LEU A 60 -18.17 -10.14 -18.78
N GLU A 61 -18.40 -10.69 -17.60
CA GLU A 61 -18.03 -10.07 -16.31
C GLU A 61 -16.53 -9.76 -16.23
N GLN A 62 -15.68 -10.62 -16.80
CA GLN A 62 -14.23 -10.43 -16.83
C GLN A 62 -13.82 -9.09 -17.50
N HIS A 63 -14.65 -8.57 -18.41
CA HIS A 63 -14.37 -7.30 -19.07
C HIS A 63 -14.52 -6.12 -18.13
N PHE A 64 -15.42 -6.16 -17.15
CA PHE A 64 -15.56 -5.11 -16.14
C PHE A 64 -14.35 -5.00 -15.22
N PHE A 65 -13.59 -6.10 -15.02
CA PHE A 65 -12.36 -6.07 -14.22
C PHE A 65 -11.12 -5.65 -15.04
N ARG A 66 -11.12 -5.89 -16.35
CA ARG A 66 -9.96 -5.63 -17.22
C ARG A 66 -10.03 -4.32 -17.99
N LYS A 67 -11.23 -3.82 -18.25
CA LYS A 67 -11.48 -2.68 -19.12
C LYS A 67 -11.98 -1.48 -18.31
N PRO A 68 -11.14 -0.46 -18.08
CA PRO A 68 -11.52 0.69 -17.26
C PRO A 68 -12.71 1.46 -17.83
N GLU A 69 -12.97 1.36 -19.14
CA GLU A 69 -14.11 1.99 -19.80
C GLU A 69 -15.46 1.43 -19.31
N LEU A 70 -15.50 0.15 -18.92
CA LEU A 70 -16.69 -0.49 -18.37
C LEU A 70 -16.76 -0.33 -16.84
N ALA A 71 -15.61 -0.40 -16.17
CA ALA A 71 -15.54 -0.27 -14.72
C ALA A 71 -15.77 1.18 -14.26
N GLY A 72 -15.30 2.16 -15.03
CA GLY A 72 -15.32 3.58 -14.69
C GLY A 72 -16.71 4.11 -14.36
N PRO A 73 -17.70 3.98 -15.27
CA PRO A 73 -19.07 4.43 -15.00
C PRO A 73 -19.70 3.76 -13.78
N VAL A 74 -19.49 2.44 -13.61
CA VAL A 74 -20.01 1.69 -12.45
C VAL A 74 -19.34 2.15 -11.16
N ASN A 75 -18.03 2.37 -11.19
CA ASN A 75 -17.25 2.81 -10.03
C ASN A 75 -17.57 4.25 -9.63
N ALA A 76 -17.90 5.13 -10.59
CA ALA A 76 -18.37 6.47 -10.31
C ALA A 76 -19.69 6.44 -9.52
N LEU A 77 -20.67 5.64 -9.98
CA LEU A 77 -21.92 5.46 -9.25
C LEU A 77 -21.70 4.79 -7.89
N ALA A 78 -20.79 3.80 -7.82
CA ALA A 78 -20.42 3.16 -6.57
C ALA A 78 -19.89 4.17 -5.53
N HIS A 79 -19.07 5.12 -5.98
CA HIS A 79 -18.55 6.17 -5.11
C HIS A 79 -19.66 7.09 -4.60
N VAL A 80 -20.58 7.51 -5.48
CA VAL A 80 -21.74 8.34 -5.11
C VAL A 80 -22.64 7.64 -4.08
N GLN A 81 -22.84 6.33 -4.23
CA GLN A 81 -23.65 5.51 -3.32
C GLN A 81 -22.90 5.05 -2.07
N GLY A 82 -21.61 5.36 -1.93
CA GLY A 82 -20.80 4.99 -0.76
C GLY A 82 -20.42 3.51 -0.68
N VAL A 83 -20.38 2.79 -1.80
CA VAL A 83 -20.06 1.35 -1.84
C VAL A 83 -18.69 1.08 -2.44
N LYS A 84 -18.08 -0.06 -2.11
CA LYS A 84 -16.72 -0.37 -2.59
C LYS A 84 -16.73 -0.62 -4.10
N PRO A 85 -15.83 0.03 -4.87
CA PRO A 85 -15.80 -0.07 -6.32
C PRO A 85 -15.32 -1.45 -6.79
N ILE A 86 -15.55 -1.73 -8.08
CA ILE A 86 -14.98 -2.88 -8.78
C ILE A 86 -13.45 -2.82 -8.68
N GLY A 87 -12.85 -3.91 -8.22
CA GLY A 87 -11.40 -3.99 -8.04
C GLY A 87 -10.88 -3.40 -6.73
N SER A 88 -11.75 -3.08 -5.76
CA SER A 88 -11.30 -2.55 -4.44
C SER A 88 -10.24 -3.43 -3.77
N ARG A 89 -10.33 -4.76 -3.92
CA ARG A 89 -9.30 -5.69 -3.41
C ARG A 89 -7.92 -5.45 -4.02
N LEU A 90 -7.82 -5.12 -5.31
CA LEU A 90 -6.53 -4.78 -5.94
C LEU A 90 -5.94 -3.49 -5.36
N LEU A 91 -6.79 -2.51 -5.04
CA LEU A 91 -6.34 -1.27 -4.40
C LEU A 91 -5.85 -1.52 -2.97
N ASP A 92 -6.59 -2.34 -2.22
CA ASP A 92 -6.23 -2.74 -0.85
C ASP A 92 -4.92 -3.56 -0.86
N ASP A 93 -4.78 -4.54 -1.76
CA ASP A 93 -3.59 -5.40 -1.90
C ASP A 93 -2.32 -4.59 -2.26
N VAL A 94 -2.45 -3.59 -3.12
CA VAL A 94 -1.33 -2.70 -3.50
C VAL A 94 -0.92 -1.82 -2.33
N ALA A 95 -1.88 -1.29 -1.57
CA ALA A 95 -1.61 -0.51 -0.36
C ALA A 95 -0.86 -1.36 0.68
N ASP A 96 -1.33 -2.59 0.93
CA ASP A 96 -0.72 -3.53 1.88
C ASP A 96 0.67 -3.98 1.44
N ALA A 97 0.89 -4.20 0.13
CA ALA A 97 2.22 -4.50 -0.41
C ALA A 97 3.20 -3.33 -0.18
N GLY A 98 2.73 -2.09 -0.36
CA GLY A 98 3.52 -0.89 -0.09
C GLY A 98 3.91 -0.75 1.38
N VAL A 99 2.98 -1.03 2.30
CA VAL A 99 3.22 -1.04 3.75
C VAL A 99 4.24 -2.11 4.12
N ARG A 100 4.07 -3.35 3.66
CA ARG A 100 5.01 -4.46 3.92
C ARG A 100 6.42 -4.14 3.42
N LYS A 101 6.54 -3.54 2.23
CA LYS A 101 7.84 -3.16 1.67
C LYS A 101 8.54 -2.06 2.48
N ARG A 102 7.80 -1.11 3.04
CA ARG A 102 8.36 -0.09 3.95
C ARG A 102 8.84 -0.72 5.25
N LEU A 103 8.00 -1.54 5.88
CA LEU A 103 8.34 -2.21 7.13
C LEU A 103 9.59 -3.10 7.01
N GLY A 104 9.74 -3.79 5.88
CA GLY A 104 10.96 -4.56 5.59
C GLY A 104 12.22 -3.69 5.53
N ARG A 105 12.19 -2.57 4.81
CA ARG A 105 13.33 -1.63 4.75
C ARG A 105 13.66 -1.03 6.11
N ASP A 106 12.66 -0.70 6.90
CA ASP A 106 12.87 -0.15 8.24
C ASP A 106 13.52 -1.20 9.16
N ALA A 107 13.12 -2.47 9.05
CA ALA A 107 13.73 -3.58 9.78
C ALA A 107 15.21 -3.79 9.39
N ASP A 108 15.53 -3.73 8.10
CA ASP A 108 16.91 -3.82 7.60
C ASP A 108 17.76 -2.65 8.13
N THR A 109 17.22 -1.42 8.05
CA THR A 109 17.88 -0.20 8.55
C THR A 109 18.16 -0.29 10.05
N ILE A 110 17.20 -0.78 10.84
CA ILE A 110 17.38 -0.97 12.29
C ILE A 110 18.47 -2.01 12.57
N SER A 111 18.53 -3.09 11.78
CA SER A 111 19.56 -4.12 11.92
C SER A 111 20.96 -3.56 11.65
N GLU A 112 21.12 -2.79 10.57
CA GLU A 112 22.37 -2.12 10.23
C GLU A 112 22.81 -1.11 11.30
N LEU A 113 21.88 -0.30 11.80
CA LEU A 113 22.15 0.66 12.87
C LEU A 113 22.60 -0.02 14.17
N ARG A 114 21.99 -1.17 14.53
CA ARG A 114 22.40 -1.95 15.70
C ARG A 114 23.82 -2.48 15.56
N LYS A 115 24.20 -2.95 14.37
CA LYS A 115 25.55 -3.41 14.09
C LYS A 115 26.57 -2.27 14.18
N ALA A 116 26.27 -1.13 13.54
CA ALA A 116 27.12 0.05 13.60
C ALA A 116 27.28 0.59 15.03
N LEU A 117 26.21 0.54 15.84
CA LEU A 117 26.26 0.93 17.24
C LEU A 117 27.20 0.01 18.04
N ALA A 118 27.10 -1.31 17.88
CA ALA A 118 27.96 -2.27 18.55
C ALA A 118 29.45 -2.08 18.18
N GLU A 119 29.74 -1.86 16.90
CA GLU A 119 31.10 -1.56 16.43
C GLU A 119 31.64 -0.27 17.07
N ARG A 120 30.80 0.77 17.18
CA ARG A 120 31.17 2.05 17.78
C ARG A 120 31.38 1.92 19.30
N GLU A 121 30.56 1.14 19.99
CA GLU A 121 30.73 0.86 21.42
C GLU A 121 32.06 0.14 21.70
N ALA A 122 32.41 -0.86 20.88
CA ALA A 122 33.69 -1.55 20.98
C ALA A 122 34.89 -0.60 20.78
N LEU A 123 34.78 0.32 19.81
CA LEU A 123 35.80 1.35 19.60
C LEU A 123 35.94 2.31 20.80
N VAL A 124 34.82 2.73 21.37
CA VAL A 124 34.82 3.60 22.56
C VAL A 124 35.49 2.93 23.75
N VAL A 125 35.26 1.63 23.96
CA VAL A 125 35.94 0.86 25.01
C VAL A 125 37.45 0.82 24.77
N SER A 126 37.88 0.46 23.55
CA SER A 126 39.30 0.41 23.18
C SER A 126 40.00 1.75 23.42
N LEU A 127 39.40 2.87 22.99
CA LEU A 127 39.96 4.21 23.16
C LEU A 127 40.01 4.65 24.64
N ARG A 128 39.07 4.18 25.47
CA ARG A 128 39.10 4.43 26.93
C ARG A 128 40.23 3.68 27.59
N ASP A 129 40.43 2.42 27.22
CA ASP A 129 41.55 1.61 27.73
C ASP A 129 42.90 2.20 27.32
N GLU A 130 43.03 2.65 26.08
CA GLU A 130 44.25 3.30 25.59
C GLU A 130 44.52 4.62 26.33
N ASN A 131 43.50 5.46 26.52
CA ASN A 131 43.63 6.68 27.33
C ASN A 131 44.06 6.38 28.77
N ALA A 132 43.50 5.35 29.40
CA ALA A 132 43.88 4.95 30.75
C ALA A 132 45.35 4.52 30.82
N ARG A 133 45.82 3.73 29.84
CA ARG A 133 47.22 3.30 29.75
C ARG A 133 48.17 4.48 29.51
N LEU A 134 47.81 5.40 28.61
CA LEU A 134 48.62 6.58 28.31
C LEU A 134 48.72 7.51 29.53
N LYS A 135 47.61 7.72 30.26
CA LYS A 135 47.61 8.51 31.50
C LYS A 135 48.50 7.89 32.57
N ALA A 136 48.39 6.58 32.81
CA ALA A 136 49.24 5.88 33.77
C ALA A 136 50.74 5.97 33.39
N ARG A 137 51.07 5.94 32.09
CA ARG A 137 52.44 6.16 31.60
C ARG A 137 52.93 7.58 31.87
N LEU A 138 52.08 8.60 31.67
CA LEU A 138 52.43 9.99 31.93
C LEU A 138 52.65 10.22 33.43
N GLU A 139 51.76 9.73 34.29
CA GLU A 139 51.91 9.81 35.75
C GLU A 139 53.24 9.19 36.22
N LEU A 140 53.60 8.02 35.70
CA LEU A 140 54.88 7.38 36.01
C LEU A 140 56.08 8.24 35.59
N ILE A 141 56.02 8.89 34.42
CA ILE A 141 57.08 9.79 33.95
C ILE A 141 57.18 11.03 34.83
N GLU A 142 56.04 11.60 35.24
CA GLU A 142 55.98 12.77 36.11
C GLU A 142 56.51 12.46 37.52
N GLU A 143 56.20 11.30 38.10
CA GLU A 143 56.69 10.89 39.42
C GLU A 143 58.18 10.53 39.43
N THR A 144 58.69 9.89 38.37
CA THR A 144 60.06 9.36 38.34
C THR A 144 61.08 10.29 37.66
N GLY A 145 60.62 11.30 36.91
CA GLY A 145 61.47 12.19 36.10
C GLY A 145 62.24 11.48 34.97
N LEU A 146 62.00 10.18 34.75
CA LEU A 146 62.70 9.35 33.77
C LEU A 146 61.96 9.39 32.43
N VAL A 147 62.46 10.20 31.50
CA VAL A 147 62.02 10.17 30.10
C VAL A 147 62.60 8.91 29.45
N PHE A 148 61.79 7.85 29.33
CA PHE A 148 62.14 6.70 28.50
C PHE A 148 62.10 7.11 27.03
N ARG A 149 63.27 7.32 26.42
CA ARG A 149 63.41 7.44 24.96
C ARG A 149 63.13 6.06 24.35
N ALA A 150 62.02 5.94 23.61
CA ALA A 150 61.74 4.72 22.85
C ALA A 150 62.85 4.48 21.81
N PRO A 151 63.35 3.24 21.63
CA PRO A 151 64.26 2.93 20.53
C PRO A 151 63.53 3.07 19.18
N ALA A 152 64.25 3.62 18.20
CA ALA A 152 63.80 3.86 16.83
C ALA A 152 63.57 2.56 16.05
#